data_AF-A0A956DUG6-F1
#
_entry.id   AF-A0A956DUG6-F1
#
_cell.length_a   1.000
_cell.length_b   1.000
_cell.length_c   1.000
_cell.angle_alpha   90.00
_cell.angle_beta   90.00
_cell.angle_gamma   90.00
#
_symmetry.space_group_name_H-M   'P 1'
#
loop_
_entity.id
_entity.type
_entity.pdbx_description
1 polymer ?
#
loop_
_entity_poly.entity_id
_entity_poly.type
_entity_poly.pdbx_seq_one_letter_code
_entity_poly.pdbx_strand_id
1 'polypeptide(L)'
;MSEWIHIPGVVGLLIVGGYLFFATVSFSMRALAGSPHRDPDIEGRGDSALLGMRLRLLFSWALQPLWLVVRASGLPPMAITTLSVLLAIGAAVVASAGAFALAGFLYFASGLCDVLDGRLAREQGSASSQGAILDSVLDRYSDGAIFLGLAWFYRDSWVLLIALIALVGSLLVPYVRARAE
;
A
#
# COMPACT_ATOMS: atom_id res chain seq x y z
N MET A 1 11.34 21.01 -36.37
CA MET A 1 12.13 21.31 -35.14
C MET A 1 11.14 21.80 -34.11
N SER A 2 10.71 21.05 -33.11
CA SER A 2 11.42 20.06 -32.29
C SER A 2 10.46 18.97 -31.81
N GLU A 3 10.81 17.72 -32.09
CA GLU A 3 10.25 16.53 -31.44
C GLU A 3 10.60 16.58 -29.95
N TRP A 4 9.70 17.13 -29.13
CA TRP A 4 9.77 17.01 -27.68
C TRP A 4 9.16 15.68 -27.31
N ILE A 5 10.07 14.75 -27.03
CA ILE A 5 9.75 13.38 -26.72
C ILE A 5 8.91 13.33 -25.43
N HIS A 6 7.67 12.81 -25.54
CA HIS A 6 6.83 12.40 -24.42
C HIS A 6 7.42 11.14 -23.72
N ILE A 7 8.60 11.29 -23.11
CA ILE A 7 9.35 10.23 -22.40
C ILE A 7 9.00 10.01 -20.90
N PRO A 8 8.24 10.86 -20.15
CA PRO A 8 8.22 10.72 -18.68
C PRO A 8 7.54 9.43 -18.19
N GLY A 9 6.53 8.92 -18.90
CA GLY A 9 5.83 7.68 -18.53
C GLY A 9 6.67 6.42 -18.74
N VAL A 10 7.44 6.37 -19.84
CA VAL A 10 8.25 5.20 -20.19
C VAL A 10 9.43 5.05 -19.24
N VAL A 11 10.07 6.16 -18.85
CA VAL A 11 11.18 6.13 -17.88
C VAL A 11 10.71 5.64 -16.52
N GLY A 12 9.56 6.11 -16.03
CA GLY A 12 8.99 5.62 -14.77
C GLY A 12 8.70 4.11 -14.82
N LEU A 13 8.10 3.64 -15.91
CA LEU A 13 7.82 2.22 -16.11
C LEU A 13 9.11 1.38 -16.16
N LEU A 14 10.16 1.87 -16.82
CA LEU A 14 11.45 1.20 -16.90
C LEU A 14 12.16 1.15 -15.55
N ILE A 15 12.08 2.21 -14.75
CA ILE A 15 12.65 2.23 -13.39
C ILE A 15 11.93 1.23 -12.49
N VAL A 16 10.60 1.29 -12.44
CA VAL A 16 9.79 0.37 -11.61
C VAL A 16 9.94 -1.06 -12.10
N GLY A 17 9.84 -1.29 -13.41
CA GLY A 17 10.01 -2.61 -14.02
C GLY A 17 11.42 -3.17 -13.80
N GLY A 18 12.45 -2.35 -13.98
CA GLY A 18 13.84 -2.71 -13.72
C GLY A 18 14.08 -3.06 -12.24
N TYR A 19 13.49 -2.29 -11.32
CA TYR A 19 13.53 -2.56 -9.89
C TYR A 19 12.87 -3.91 -9.54
N LEU A 20 11.65 -4.15 -10.02
CA LEU A 20 10.92 -5.39 -9.76
C LEU A 20 11.62 -6.62 -10.37
N PHE A 21 12.19 -6.46 -11.57
CA PHE A 21 13.00 -7.50 -12.20
C PHE A 21 14.24 -7.82 -11.35
N PHE A 22 14.99 -6.80 -10.95
CA PHE A 22 16.16 -6.97 -10.09
C PHE A 22 15.80 -7.60 -8.73
N ALA A 23 14.70 -7.15 -8.10
CA ALA A 23 14.20 -7.72 -6.84
C ALA A 23 13.86 -9.21 -7.00
N THR A 24 13.22 -9.59 -8.10
CA THR A 24 12.88 -10.99 -8.39
C THR A 24 14.12 -11.84 -8.64
N VAL A 25 15.04 -11.36 -9.48
CA VAL A 25 16.29 -12.07 -9.79
C VAL A 25 17.14 -12.25 -8.54
N SER A 26 17.32 -11.19 -7.75
CA SER A 26 18.09 -11.25 -6.50
C SER A 26 17.44 -12.18 -5.47
N PHE A 27 16.11 -12.16 -5.34
CA PHE A 27 15.37 -13.09 -4.48
C PHE A 27 15.59 -14.55 -4.90
N SER A 28 15.42 -14.85 -6.19
CA SER A 28 15.64 -16.19 -6.74
C SER A 28 17.09 -16.66 -6.61
N MET A 29 18.06 -15.79 -6.91
CA MET A 29 19.49 -16.10 -6.75
C MET A 29 19.82 -16.43 -5.29
N ARG A 30 19.30 -15.66 -4.33
CA ARG A 30 19.54 -15.89 -2.91
C ARG A 30 18.90 -17.21 -2.43
N ALA A 31 17.73 -17.55 -2.95
CA ALA A 31 17.07 -18.83 -2.69
C ALA A 31 17.88 -20.02 -3.25
N LEU A 32 18.40 -19.90 -4.48
CA LEU A 32 19.25 -20.91 -5.11
C LEU A 32 20.62 -21.06 -4.43
N ALA A 33 21.17 -19.96 -3.88
CA ALA A 33 22.40 -19.96 -3.09
C ALA A 33 22.24 -20.57 -1.68
N GLY A 34 21.09 -21.18 -1.37
CA GLY A 34 20.83 -21.86 -0.10
C GLY A 34 20.52 -20.95 1.09
N SER A 35 20.35 -19.64 0.87
CA SER A 35 20.06 -18.65 1.93
C SER A 35 18.74 -17.91 1.66
N PRO A 36 17.59 -18.63 1.57
CA PRO A 36 16.31 -18.01 1.23
C PRO A 36 15.97 -16.87 2.19
N HIS A 37 15.39 -15.79 1.66
CA HIS A 37 14.85 -14.73 2.51
C HIS A 37 13.71 -15.30 3.35
N ARG A 38 13.76 -15.02 4.66
CA ARG A 38 12.76 -15.45 5.63
C ARG A 38 12.24 -14.23 6.35
N ASP A 39 10.93 -14.19 6.52
CA ASP A 39 10.24 -13.17 7.29
C ASP A 39 9.32 -13.88 8.29
N PRO A 40 9.71 -13.99 9.58
CA PRO A 40 8.97 -14.74 10.59
C PRO A 40 7.51 -14.27 10.76
N ASP A 41 7.22 -12.98 10.52
CA ASP A 41 5.87 -12.43 10.59
C ASP A 41 4.99 -12.99 9.47
N ILE A 42 5.55 -13.14 8.26
CA ILE A 42 4.83 -13.70 7.12
C ILE A 42 4.67 -15.22 7.25
N GLU A 43 5.74 -15.91 7.66
CA GLU A 43 5.73 -17.36 7.86
C GLU A 43 4.74 -17.79 8.94
N GLY A 44 4.53 -16.96 9.98
CA GLY A 44 3.57 -17.21 11.05
C GLY A 44 2.09 -17.01 10.69
N ARG A 45 1.77 -16.38 9.55
CA ARG A 45 0.38 -16.07 9.14
C ARG A 45 -0.34 -17.20 8.40
N GLY A 46 0.31 -18.35 8.23
CA GLY A 46 -0.25 -19.52 7.55
C GLY A 46 -0.40 -19.34 6.03
N ASP A 47 -0.89 -20.39 5.39
CA ASP A 47 -1.10 -20.40 3.94
C ASP A 47 -2.34 -19.58 3.55
N SER A 48 -2.35 -19.09 2.31
CA SER A 48 -3.50 -18.38 1.78
C SER A 48 -3.81 -18.82 0.36
N ALA A 49 -5.10 -18.99 0.09
CA ALA A 49 -5.58 -19.57 -1.16
C ALA A 49 -5.19 -18.72 -2.39
N LEU A 50 -5.08 -17.40 -2.24
CA LEU A 50 -4.80 -16.46 -3.33
C LEU A 50 -3.33 -16.06 -3.46
N LEU A 51 -2.61 -15.96 -2.34
CA LEU A 51 -1.23 -15.46 -2.30
C LEU A 51 -0.31 -16.56 -1.75
N GLY A 52 0.41 -17.23 -2.64
CA GLY A 52 1.39 -18.24 -2.26
C GLY A 52 2.55 -17.62 -1.45
N MET A 53 3.13 -18.43 -0.55
CA MET A 53 4.23 -18.00 0.34
C MET A 53 5.38 -17.31 -0.40
N ARG A 54 5.78 -17.84 -1.57
CA ARG A 54 6.86 -17.27 -2.39
C ARG A 54 6.59 -15.82 -2.82
N LEU A 55 5.35 -15.49 -3.16
CA LEU A 55 5.00 -14.15 -3.61
C LEU A 55 5.01 -13.16 -2.45
N ARG A 56 4.59 -13.59 -1.26
CA ARG A 56 4.65 -12.78 -0.03
C ARG A 56 6.08 -12.49 0.40
N LEU A 57 6.94 -13.50 0.36
CA LEU A 57 8.37 -13.35 0.66
C LEU A 57 9.11 -12.53 -0.41
N LEU A 58 8.70 -12.63 -1.69
CA LEU A 58 9.20 -11.75 -2.74
C LEU A 58 8.77 -10.29 -2.49
N PHE A 59 7.53 -10.08 -2.08
CA PHE A 59 7.02 -8.75 -1.74
C PHE A 59 7.77 -8.15 -0.54
N SER A 60 7.98 -8.92 0.54
CA SER A 60 8.78 -8.45 1.69
C SER A 60 10.22 -8.13 1.29
N TRP A 61 10.82 -8.97 0.45
CA TRP A 61 12.16 -8.74 -0.10
C TRP A 61 12.21 -7.45 -0.95
N ALA A 62 11.22 -7.24 -1.81
CA ALA A 62 11.13 -6.05 -2.63
C ALA A 62 10.85 -4.78 -1.81
N LEU A 63 10.29 -4.88 -0.61
CA LEU A 63 10.14 -3.74 0.31
C LEU A 63 11.34 -3.53 1.25
N GLN A 64 12.27 -4.48 1.31
CA GLN A 64 13.41 -4.44 2.22
C GLN A 64 14.19 -3.11 2.23
N PRO A 65 14.55 -2.47 1.09
CA PRO A 65 15.31 -1.22 1.16
C PRO A 65 14.50 -0.08 1.77
N LEU A 66 13.21 0.02 1.44
CA LEU A 66 12.32 1.02 2.01
C LEU A 66 12.13 0.78 3.51
N TRP A 67 11.98 -0.48 3.90
CA TRP A 67 11.93 -0.90 5.30
C TRP A 67 13.19 -0.48 6.09
N LEU A 68 14.39 -0.65 5.52
CA LEU A 68 15.64 -0.22 6.15
C LEU A 68 15.71 1.29 6.37
N VAL A 69 15.22 2.08 5.41
CA VAL A 69 15.15 3.55 5.54
C VAL A 69 14.20 3.95 6.67
N VAL A 70 13.00 3.38 6.70
CA VAL A 70 12.02 3.63 7.76
C VAL A 70 12.59 3.27 9.12
N ARG A 71 13.18 2.08 9.24
CA ARG A 71 13.81 1.64 10.49
C ARG A 71 14.96 2.56 10.94
N ALA A 72 15.77 3.05 10.00
CA ALA A 72 16.87 3.97 10.29
C ALA A 72 16.40 5.38 10.67
N SER A 73 15.20 5.79 10.24
CA SER A 73 14.66 7.13 10.52
C SER A 73 14.33 7.38 12.00
N GLY A 74 14.13 6.31 12.79
CA GLY A 74 13.75 6.42 14.20
C GLY A 74 12.35 7.02 14.43
N LEU A 75 11.54 7.15 13.39
CA LEU A 75 10.18 7.69 13.50
C LEU A 75 9.28 6.74 14.31
N PRO A 76 8.33 7.27 15.10
CA PRO A 76 7.33 6.44 15.77
C PRO A 76 6.32 5.89 14.75
N PRO A 77 5.73 4.69 14.97
CA PRO A 77 4.75 4.09 14.05
C PRO A 77 3.59 5.03 13.71
N MET A 78 3.04 5.71 14.71
CA MET A 78 1.93 6.67 14.53
C MET A 78 2.24 7.82 13.56
N ALA A 79 3.51 8.24 13.44
CA ALA A 79 3.88 9.26 12.47
C ALA A 79 3.75 8.73 11.02
N ILE A 80 4.07 7.46 10.80
CA ILE A 80 3.94 6.80 9.50
C ILE A 80 2.45 6.54 9.19
N THR A 81 1.65 6.13 10.18
CA THR A 81 0.19 6.02 10.05
C THR A 81 -0.43 7.36 9.65
N THR A 82 -0.02 8.44 10.32
CA THR A 82 -0.50 9.80 10.00
C THR A 82 -0.12 10.19 8.57
N LEU A 83 1.10 9.88 8.14
CA LEU A 83 1.54 10.12 6.76
C LEU A 83 0.70 9.31 5.76
N SER A 84 0.41 8.04 6.05
CA SER A 84 -0.46 7.20 5.23
C SER A 84 -1.82 7.85 5.01
N VAL A 85 -2.48 8.28 6.09
CA VAL A 85 -3.80 8.93 6.03
C VAL A 85 -3.75 10.23 5.22
N LEU A 86 -2.72 11.06 5.43
CA LEU A 86 -2.56 12.32 4.68
C LEU A 86 -2.37 12.06 3.18
N LEU A 87 -1.61 11.02 2.82
CA LEU A 87 -1.45 10.61 1.41
C LEU A 87 -2.76 10.11 0.81
N ALA A 88 -3.57 9.33 1.55
CA ALA A 88 -4.87 8.87 1.09
C ALA A 88 -5.87 10.02 0.88
N ILE A 89 -5.93 10.98 1.81
CA ILE A 89 -6.75 12.20 1.67
C ILE A 89 -6.25 13.04 0.50
N GLY A 90 -4.93 13.21 0.37
CA GLY A 90 -4.33 13.88 -0.78
C GLY A 90 -4.70 13.21 -2.10
N ALA A 91 -4.66 11.88 -2.15
CA ALA A 91 -5.09 11.11 -3.31
C ALA A 91 -6.56 11.36 -3.66
N ALA A 92 -7.44 11.41 -2.67
CA ALA A 92 -8.85 11.72 -2.85
C ALA A 92 -9.06 13.13 -3.45
N VAL A 93 -8.39 14.15 -2.91
CA VAL A 93 -8.44 15.53 -3.42
C VAL A 93 -7.96 15.59 -4.87
N VAL A 94 -6.82 14.96 -5.18
CA VAL A 94 -6.27 14.92 -6.53
C VAL A 94 -7.19 14.14 -7.50
N ALA A 95 -7.79 13.03 -7.05
CA ALA A 95 -8.75 12.27 -7.84
C ALA A 95 -10.00 13.10 -8.16
N SER A 96 -10.48 13.88 -7.17
CA SER A 96 -11.63 14.77 -7.32
C SER A 96 -11.41 15.87 -8.36
N ALA A 97 -10.14 16.22 -8.62
CA ALA A 97 -9.72 17.16 -9.65
C ALA A 97 -9.43 16.49 -11.01
N GLY A 98 -9.57 15.16 -11.12
CA GLY A 98 -9.37 14.40 -12.36
C GLY A 98 -7.93 13.99 -12.66
N ALA A 99 -6.97 14.27 -11.76
CA ALA A 99 -5.57 13.92 -11.94
C ALA A 99 -5.28 12.48 -11.49
N PHE A 100 -5.91 11.50 -12.15
CA PHE A 100 -5.95 10.11 -11.69
C PHE A 100 -4.59 9.42 -11.55
N ALA A 101 -3.63 9.73 -12.41
CA ALA A 101 -2.30 9.12 -12.33
C ALA A 101 -1.58 9.51 -11.01
N LEU A 102 -1.65 10.79 -10.63
CA LEU A 102 -1.09 11.27 -9.38
C LEU A 102 -1.90 10.77 -8.18
N ALA A 103 -3.23 10.73 -8.28
CA ALA A 103 -4.08 10.17 -7.24
C ALA A 103 -3.75 8.69 -6.96
N GLY A 104 -3.62 7.88 -8.02
CA GLY A 104 -3.23 6.48 -7.90
C GLY A 104 -1.84 6.30 -7.28
N PHE A 105 -0.87 7.14 -7.65
CA PHE A 105 0.45 7.14 -7.03
C PHE A 105 0.41 7.48 -5.54
N LEU A 106 -0.34 8.52 -5.15
CA LEU A 106 -0.47 8.92 -3.74
C LEU A 106 -1.18 7.84 -2.92
N TYR A 107 -2.25 7.23 -3.45
CA TYR A 107 -2.97 6.16 -2.77
C TYR A 107 -2.10 4.89 -2.64
N PHE A 108 -1.32 4.55 -3.67
CA PHE A 108 -0.34 3.48 -3.59
C PHE A 108 0.74 3.76 -2.54
N ALA A 109 1.26 5.00 -2.48
CA ALA A 109 2.24 5.40 -1.47
C ALA A 109 1.66 5.35 -0.03
N SER A 110 0.38 5.70 0.15
CA SER A 110 -0.34 5.51 1.41
C SER A 110 -0.34 4.03 1.83
N GLY A 111 -0.76 3.12 0.95
CA GLY A 111 -0.76 1.69 1.25
C GLY A 111 0.63 1.11 1.56
N LEU A 112 1.70 1.67 0.97
CA LEU A 112 3.07 1.31 1.37
C LEU A 112 3.40 1.77 2.80
N CYS A 113 2.99 2.96 3.21
CA CYS A 113 3.20 3.47 4.57
C CYS A 113 2.48 2.58 5.60
N ASP A 114 1.25 2.17 5.30
CA ASP A 114 0.41 1.27 6.11
C ASP A 114 0.98 -0.15 6.30
N VAL A 115 1.72 -0.65 5.31
CA VAL A 115 2.45 -1.92 5.48
C VAL A 115 3.65 -1.74 6.43
N LEU A 116 4.28 -0.57 6.38
CA LEU A 116 5.53 -0.29 7.09
C LEU A 116 5.29 0.10 8.56
N ASP A 117 4.26 0.87 8.87
CA ASP A 117 3.93 1.25 10.25
C ASP A 117 3.46 0.04 11.09
N GLY A 118 2.65 -0.84 10.52
CA GLY A 118 2.22 -2.07 11.17
C GLY A 118 3.42 -2.97 11.46
N ARG A 119 4.37 -3.08 10.51
CA ARG A 119 5.63 -3.82 10.73
C ARG A 119 6.46 -3.16 11.83
N LEU A 120 6.57 -1.84 11.83
CA LEU A 120 7.35 -1.08 12.82
C LEU A 120 6.76 -1.21 14.23
N ALA A 121 5.44 -1.12 14.38
CA ALA A 121 4.75 -1.26 15.66
C ALA A 121 4.96 -2.65 16.27
N ARG A 122 4.98 -3.71 15.44
CA ARG A 122 5.26 -5.08 15.89
C ARG A 122 6.71 -5.26 16.32
N GLU A 123 7.66 -4.74 15.56
CA GLU A 123 9.09 -4.85 15.90
C GLU A 123 9.48 -4.03 17.15
N GLN A 124 8.86 -2.87 17.37
CA GLN A 124 9.12 -2.03 18.53
C GLN A 124 8.39 -2.49 19.81
N GLY A 125 7.51 -3.50 19.71
CA GLY A 125 6.68 -3.94 20.84
C GLY A 125 5.71 -2.88 21.34
N SER A 126 5.46 -1.83 20.55
CA SER A 126 4.58 -0.71 20.89
C SER A 126 3.11 -0.96 20.47
N ALA A 127 2.79 -2.19 20.09
CA ALA A 127 1.42 -2.59 19.75
C ALA A 127 0.54 -2.51 21.00
N SER A 128 -0.46 -1.62 20.97
CA SER A 128 -1.46 -1.47 22.01
C SER A 128 -2.86 -1.71 21.44
N SER A 129 -3.80 -2.18 22.27
CA SER A 129 -5.19 -2.39 21.85
C SER A 129 -5.86 -1.09 21.41
N GLN A 130 -5.58 0.03 22.09
CA GLN A 130 -6.06 1.35 21.71
C GLN A 130 -5.48 1.81 20.37
N GLY A 131 -4.17 1.61 20.17
CA GLY A 131 -3.50 1.92 18.90
C GLY A 131 -4.07 1.11 17.76
N ALA A 132 -4.30 -0.19 17.95
CA ALA A 132 -4.87 -1.07 16.94
C ALA A 132 -6.30 -0.66 16.53
N ILE A 133 -7.11 -0.14 17.46
CA ILE A 133 -8.45 0.39 17.15
C ILE A 133 -8.34 1.71 16.37
N LEU A 134 -7.44 2.61 16.76
CA LEU A 134 -7.26 3.88 16.07
C LEU A 134 -6.75 3.67 14.64
N ASP A 135 -5.71 2.86 14.48
CA ASP A 135 -5.16 2.41 13.19
C ASP A 135 -6.27 1.86 12.30
N SER A 136 -7.03 0.92 12.86
CA SER A 136 -8.22 0.37 12.24
C SER A 136 -9.23 1.43 11.77
N VAL A 137 -9.54 2.43 12.59
CA VAL A 137 -10.48 3.48 12.17
C VAL A 137 -9.87 4.33 11.04
N LEU A 138 -8.59 4.69 11.14
CA LEU A 138 -7.90 5.53 10.17
C LEU A 138 -7.73 4.87 8.80
N ASP A 139 -7.48 3.56 8.74
CA ASP A 139 -7.46 2.81 7.48
C ASP A 139 -8.80 2.94 6.75
N ARG A 140 -9.90 2.90 7.50
CA ARG A 140 -11.27 2.90 6.94
C ARG A 140 -11.60 4.27 6.36
N TYR A 141 -11.12 5.34 7.00
CA TYR A 141 -11.17 6.67 6.41
C TYR A 141 -10.27 6.78 5.16
N SER A 142 -9.09 6.18 5.18
CA SER A 142 -8.14 6.22 4.07
C SER A 142 -8.66 5.47 2.83
N ASP A 143 -9.18 4.26 3.02
CA ASP A 143 -9.83 3.45 1.97
C ASP A 143 -11.09 4.13 1.43
N GLY A 144 -11.89 4.72 2.31
CA GLY A 144 -13.08 5.46 1.89
C GLY A 144 -12.75 6.73 1.11
N ALA A 145 -11.68 7.44 1.49
CA ALA A 145 -11.33 8.74 0.92
C ALA A 145 -11.16 8.69 -0.59
N ILE A 146 -10.43 7.70 -1.13
CA ILE A 146 -10.19 7.62 -2.59
C ILE A 146 -11.50 7.46 -3.37
N PHE A 147 -12.43 6.64 -2.87
CA PHE A 147 -13.74 6.46 -3.50
C PHE A 147 -14.61 7.71 -3.39
N LEU A 148 -14.53 8.46 -2.28
CA LEU A 148 -15.20 9.76 -2.16
C LEU A 148 -14.66 10.77 -3.20
N GLY A 149 -13.34 10.82 -3.40
CA GLY A 149 -12.73 11.64 -4.44
C GLY A 149 -13.21 11.28 -5.84
N LEU A 150 -13.27 9.97 -6.15
CA LEU A 150 -13.80 9.47 -7.42
C LEU A 150 -15.30 9.76 -7.58
N ALA A 151 -16.10 9.56 -6.54
CA ALA A 151 -17.53 9.86 -6.55
C ALA A 151 -17.78 11.34 -6.81
N TRP A 152 -16.99 12.24 -6.22
CA TRP A 152 -17.07 13.66 -6.49
C TRP A 152 -16.77 14.01 -7.94
N PHE A 153 -15.70 13.43 -8.51
CA PHE A 153 -15.33 13.68 -9.91
C PHE A 153 -16.42 13.17 -10.88
N TYR A 154 -16.95 11.97 -10.63
CA TYR A 154 -17.94 11.31 -11.49
C TYR A 154 -19.40 11.61 -11.11
N ARG A 155 -19.66 12.64 -10.30
CA ARG A 155 -21.00 12.93 -9.74
C ARG A 155 -22.13 13.08 -10.79
N ASP A 156 -21.79 13.53 -12.00
CA ASP A 156 -22.73 13.73 -13.11
C ASP A 156 -22.71 12.57 -14.13
N SER A 157 -22.09 11.43 -13.77
CA SER A 157 -21.90 10.26 -14.61
C SER A 157 -22.45 8.99 -13.95
N TRP A 158 -22.83 8.01 -14.75
CA TRP A 158 -23.22 6.67 -14.28
C TRP A 158 -22.11 5.98 -13.46
N VAL A 159 -20.86 6.39 -13.65
CA VAL A 159 -19.70 5.90 -12.89
C VAL A 159 -19.81 6.24 -11.40
N LEU A 160 -20.57 7.27 -11.01
CA LEU A 160 -20.87 7.56 -9.60
C LEU A 160 -21.42 6.34 -8.89
N LEU A 161 -22.38 5.63 -9.50
CA LEU A 161 -23.00 4.46 -8.90
C LEU A 161 -21.97 3.36 -8.64
N ILE A 162 -21.03 3.15 -9.56
CA ILE A 162 -19.93 2.19 -9.38
C ILE A 162 -19.02 2.63 -8.23
N ALA A 163 -18.66 3.91 -8.16
CA ALA A 163 -17.80 4.42 -7.09
C ALA A 163 -18.45 4.25 -5.71
N LEU A 164 -19.75 4.48 -5.59
CA LEU A 164 -20.49 4.27 -4.34
C LEU A 164 -20.63 2.79 -3.96
N ILE A 165 -20.87 1.90 -4.94
CA ILE A 165 -20.89 0.45 -4.69
C ILE A 165 -19.50 -0.03 -4.23
N ALA A 166 -18.44 0.44 -4.86
CA ALA A 166 -17.06 0.13 -4.47
C ALA A 166 -16.73 0.64 -3.06
N LEU A 167 -17.15 1.87 -2.72
CA LEU A 167 -17.03 2.42 -1.37
C LEU A 167 -17.70 1.52 -0.33
N VAL A 168 -18.98 1.16 -0.55
CA VAL A 168 -19.71 0.27 0.37
C VAL A 168 -19.02 -1.09 0.48
N GLY A 169 -18.62 -1.67 -0.65
CA GLY A 169 -17.89 -2.94 -0.69
C GLY A 169 -16.59 -2.89 0.12
N SER A 170 -15.81 -1.81 -0.02
CA SER A 170 -14.56 -1.62 0.71
C SER A 170 -14.74 -1.59 2.23
N LEU A 171 -15.84 -0.99 2.72
CA LEU A 171 -16.13 -0.90 4.15
C LEU A 171 -16.75 -2.19 4.72
N LEU A 172 -17.46 -2.96 3.89
CA LEU A 172 -18.07 -4.22 4.31
C LEU A 172 -17.04 -5.32 4.59
N VAL A 173 -15.94 -5.38 3.83
CA VAL A 173 -14.93 -6.44 4.01
C VAL A 173 -14.30 -6.39 5.42
N PRO A 174 -13.75 -5.25 5.89
CA PRO A 174 -13.24 -5.14 7.25
C PRO A 174 -14.32 -5.34 8.32
N TYR A 175 -15.55 -4.89 8.07
CA TYR A 175 -16.65 -5.05 9.01
C TYR A 175 -17.03 -6.52 9.23
N VAL A 176 -17.21 -7.28 8.14
CA VAL A 176 -17.54 -8.72 8.23
C VAL A 176 -16.43 -9.47 8.94
N ARG A 177 -15.16 -9.14 8.65
CA ARG A 177 -14.02 -9.73 9.35
C ARG A 177 -14.04 -9.42 10.85
N ALA A 178 -14.17 -8.15 11.23
CA ALA A 178 -14.20 -7.72 12.63
C ALA A 178 -15.40 -8.29 13.41
N ARG A 179 -16.46 -8.70 12.71
CA ARG A 179 -17.63 -9.36 13.33
C ARG A 179 -17.49 -10.88 13.43
N ALA A 180 -16.62 -11.48 12.62
CA ALA A 180 -16.35 -12.92 12.61
C ALA A 180 -15.25 -13.33 13.60
N GLU A 181 -14.34 -12.41 13.92
CA GLU A 181 -13.38 -12.50 15.02
C GLU A 181 -14.06 -12.32 16.38
#